data_AF-A0A1R3S0L5-F1
#
_entry.id   AF-A0A1R3S0L5-F1
#
_cell.length_a   1.000
_cell.length_b   1.000
_cell.length_c   1.000
_cell.angle_alpha   90.00
_cell.angle_beta   90.00
_cell.angle_gamma   90.00
#
_symmetry.space_group_name_H-M   'P 1'
#
loop_
_entity.id
_entity.type
_entity.pdbx_description
1 polymer ?
#
loop_
_entity_poly.entity_id
_entity_poly.type
_entity_poly.pdbx_seq_one_letter_code
_entity_poly.pdbx_strand_id
1 'polypeptide(L)'
;MADPETKRYHFDRKVLQPWYMKPGFWSKWAPGALFVRILGGKVPGSRGEHYHPQGYDLMIIGPEPQWDRGVEEMRSDIDVIKSRAVVTCPFSHGKSGGFR
;
A
#
# COMPACT_ATOMS: atom_id res chain seq x y z
N MET A 1 1.89 -6.18 3.99
CA MET A 1 0.81 -7.15 4.23
C MET A 1 -0.47 -6.37 4.45
N ALA A 2 -1.62 -6.83 3.93
CA ALA A 2 -2.91 -6.20 4.23
C ALA A 2 -3.26 -6.39 5.72
N ASP A 3 -3.88 -5.40 6.32
CA ASP A 3 -4.42 -5.48 7.67
C ASP A 3 -5.57 -6.51 7.72
N PRO A 4 -5.59 -7.45 8.68
CA PRO A 4 -6.53 -8.56 8.68
C PRO A 4 -7.99 -8.15 8.97
N GLU A 5 -8.19 -7.04 9.69
CA GLU A 5 -9.53 -6.56 10.03
C GLU A 5 -10.11 -5.72 8.89
N THR A 6 -9.30 -4.82 8.34
CA THR A 6 -9.76 -3.84 7.36
C THR A 6 -9.49 -4.24 5.91
N LYS A 7 -8.65 -5.24 5.68
CA LYS A 7 -8.13 -5.66 4.35
C LYS A 7 -7.41 -4.55 3.59
N ARG A 8 -7.05 -3.46 4.26
CA ARG A 8 -6.37 -2.30 3.68
C ARG A 8 -4.86 -2.40 3.84
N TYR A 9 -4.14 -1.75 2.93
CA TYR A 9 -2.69 -1.68 2.97
C TYR A 9 -2.24 -0.38 3.63
N HIS A 10 -1.23 -0.47 4.48
CA HIS A 10 -0.61 0.67 5.13
C HIS A 10 0.86 0.79 4.70
N PHE A 11 1.37 2.02 4.72
CA PHE A 11 2.79 2.27 4.54
C PHE A 11 3.51 2.40 5.90
N ASP A 12 4.65 1.72 6.01
CA ASP A 12 5.52 1.81 7.19
C ASP A 12 6.57 2.92 7.08
N ARG A 13 6.74 3.50 5.89
CA ARG A 13 7.78 4.52 5.64
C ARG A 13 7.43 5.85 6.28
N LYS A 14 8.23 6.28 7.25
CA LYS A 14 8.09 7.59 7.92
C LYS A 14 8.52 8.71 6.98
N VAL A 15 7.53 9.42 6.44
CA VAL A 15 7.70 10.61 5.59
C VAL A 15 7.05 11.83 6.25
N LEU A 16 7.39 13.04 5.78
CA LEU A 16 6.84 14.30 6.31
C LEU A 16 5.32 14.41 6.18
N GLN A 17 4.73 13.76 5.17
CA GLN A 17 3.29 13.67 4.94
C GLN A 17 2.83 12.21 5.09
N PRO A 18 2.17 11.85 6.20
CA PRO A 18 1.95 10.46 6.58
C PRO A 18 0.74 9.81 5.86
N TRP A 19 0.77 9.78 4.52
CA TRP A 19 -0.26 9.16 3.69
C TRP A 19 -0.35 7.66 3.94
N TYR A 20 -1.57 7.17 4.19
CA TYR A 20 -1.89 5.75 4.40
C TYR A 20 -1.14 5.08 5.56
N MET A 21 -0.63 5.88 6.51
CA MET A 21 0.11 5.36 7.66
C MET A 21 -0.83 5.06 8.83
N LYS A 22 -0.75 3.84 9.38
CA LYS A 22 -1.57 3.42 10.52
C LYS A 22 -1.19 4.22 11.78
N PRO A 23 -2.16 4.88 12.44
CA PRO A 23 -1.90 5.62 13.67
C PRO A 23 -1.73 4.68 14.85
N GLY A 24 -0.50 4.42 15.27
CA GLY A 24 -0.18 3.71 16.52
C GLY A 24 0.18 4.66 17.68
N PHE A 25 0.13 4.16 18.92
CA PHE A 25 0.50 4.93 20.12
C PHE A 25 1.95 5.46 20.03
N TRP A 26 2.91 4.58 19.72
CA TRP A 26 4.31 4.94 19.52
C TRP A 26 4.53 5.84 18.29
N SER A 27 3.74 5.68 17.23
CA SER A 27 3.88 6.54 16.04
C SER A 27 3.52 8.01 16.29
N LYS A 28 2.69 8.28 17.32
CA LYS A 28 2.25 9.62 17.71
C LYS A 28 3.09 10.24 18.82
N TRP A 29 3.60 9.42 19.75
CA TRP A 29 4.21 9.88 20.99
C TRP A 29 5.69 9.52 21.16
N ALA A 30 6.30 8.75 20.26
CA ALA A 30 7.74 8.49 20.32
C ALA A 30 8.55 9.80 20.26
N PRO A 31 9.75 9.87 20.85
CA PRO A 31 10.61 11.05 20.81
C PRO A 31 10.84 11.58 19.38
N GLY A 32 11.03 10.68 18.41
CA GLY A 32 11.16 11.07 17.00
C GLY A 32 9.88 11.67 16.39
N ALA A 33 8.70 11.23 16.84
CA ALA A 33 7.43 11.81 16.40
C ALA A 33 7.22 13.21 16.97
N LEU A 34 7.66 13.44 18.22
CA LEU A 34 7.65 14.76 18.84
C LEU A 34 8.61 15.72 18.11
N PHE A 35 9.80 15.26 17.73
CA PHE A 35 10.75 16.04 16.95
C PHE A 35 10.17 16.45 15.58
N VAL A 36 9.51 15.52 14.88
CA VAL A 36 8.80 15.82 13.63
C VAL A 36 7.72 16.88 13.84
N ARG A 37 6.96 16.83 14.94
CA ARG A 37 5.96 17.87 15.27
C ARG A 37 6.61 19.24 15.50
N ILE A 38 7.73 19.29 16.21
CA ILE A 38 8.47 20.55 16.48
C ILE A 38 8.96 21.18 15.17
N LEU A 39 9.44 20.36 14.22
CA LEU A 39 9.86 20.81 12.91
C LEU A 39 8.69 21.12 11.93
N GLY A 40 7.44 21.10 12.40
CA GLY A 40 6.25 21.35 11.58
C GLY A 40 5.84 20.19 10.66
N GLY A 41 6.50 19.04 10.78
CA GLY A 41 6.09 17.80 10.12
C GLY A 41 4.83 17.20 10.75
N LYS A 42 4.13 16.36 9.98
CA LYS A 42 2.85 15.82 10.41
C LYS A 42 2.99 14.36 10.81
N VAL A 43 2.43 14.01 11.97
CA VAL A 43 2.41 12.61 12.44
C VAL A 43 1.16 11.89 11.95
N PRO A 44 1.20 10.55 11.80
CA PRO A 44 0.04 9.75 11.40
C PRO A 44 -1.20 10.05 12.27
N GLY A 45 -2.33 10.35 11.61
CA GLY A 45 -3.60 10.67 12.28
C GLY A 45 -3.71 12.07 12.90
N SER A 46 -2.78 13.00 12.61
CA SER A 46 -2.84 14.38 13.13
C SER A 46 -3.90 15.27 12.46
N ARG A 47 -4.28 15.01 11.20
CA ARG A 47 -5.32 15.75 10.45
C ARG A 47 -6.58 14.92 10.20
N GLY A 48 -6.94 14.04 11.14
CA GLY A 48 -8.05 13.10 10.98
C GLY A 48 -7.89 12.26 9.71
N GLU A 49 -8.92 12.26 8.87
CA GLU A 49 -9.03 11.44 7.65
C GLU A 49 -8.22 11.97 6.45
N HIS A 50 -7.68 13.19 6.50
CA HIS A 50 -7.01 13.81 5.35
C HIS A 50 -5.83 12.99 4.78
N TYR A 51 -5.14 12.23 5.64
CA TYR A 51 -4.03 11.37 5.24
C TYR A 51 -4.43 9.91 5.05
N HIS A 52 -5.72 9.61 5.09
CA HIS A 52 -6.26 8.25 5.02
C HIS A 52 -5.56 7.26 5.98
N PRO A 53 -5.55 7.51 7.30
CA PRO A 53 -4.92 6.63 8.29
C PRO A 53 -5.44 5.18 8.27
N GLN A 54 -6.63 4.95 7.72
CA GLN A 54 -7.27 3.67 7.47
C GLN A 54 -6.59 2.81 6.41
N GLY A 55 -5.61 3.35 5.67
CA GLY A 55 -4.91 2.64 4.60
C GLY A 55 -5.60 2.76 3.25
N TYR A 56 -5.03 2.16 2.22
CA TYR A 56 -5.57 2.16 0.86
C TYR A 56 -6.06 0.77 0.45
N ASP A 57 -7.08 0.76 -0.41
CA ASP A 57 -7.50 -0.41 -1.16
C ASP A 57 -6.81 -0.39 -2.52
N LEU A 58 -6.28 -1.53 -2.95
CA LEU A 58 -5.67 -1.68 -4.28
C LEU A 58 -6.69 -1.49 -5.40
N MET A 59 -7.97 -1.80 -5.13
CA MET A 59 -9.05 -1.71 -6.12
C MET A 59 -9.52 -0.28 -6.34
N ILE A 60 -9.30 0.61 -5.36
CA ILE A 60 -9.83 1.97 -5.31
C ILE A 60 -8.67 2.95 -5.12
N ILE A 61 -7.52 2.65 -5.72
CA ILE A 61 -6.33 3.47 -5.60
C ILE A 61 -6.45 4.70 -6.51
N GLY A 62 -6.37 5.90 -5.93
CA GLY A 62 -6.36 7.14 -6.69
C GLY A 62 -6.99 8.33 -5.98
N PRO A 63 -7.03 9.49 -6.65
CA PRO A 63 -7.79 10.66 -6.22
C PRO A 63 -9.27 10.32 -6.03
N GLU A 64 -9.94 11.04 -5.13
CA GLU A 64 -11.37 10.85 -4.81
C GLU A 64 -12.30 10.74 -6.05
N PRO A 65 -12.11 11.53 -7.14
CA PRO A 65 -12.94 11.40 -8.34
C PRO A 65 -12.73 10.11 -9.15
N GLN A 66 -11.64 9.39 -8.91
CA GLN A 66 -11.30 8.14 -9.60
C GLN A 66 -11.74 6.91 -8.82
N TRP A 67 -12.26 7.08 -7.60
CA TRP A 67 -12.83 5.98 -6.84
C TRP A 67 -13.99 5.36 -7.64
N ASP A 68 -14.05 4.03 -7.64
CA ASP A 68 -15.01 3.17 -8.36
C ASP A 68 -14.95 3.20 -9.91
N ARG A 69 -14.07 4.01 -10.51
CA ARG A 69 -13.88 4.03 -11.97
C ARG A 69 -12.98 2.86 -12.40
N GLY A 70 -13.39 2.12 -13.43
CA GLY A 70 -12.57 1.04 -14.02
C GLY A 70 -12.50 -0.26 -13.20
N VAL A 71 -13.24 -0.36 -12.09
CA VAL A 71 -13.26 -1.58 -11.25
C VAL A 71 -13.75 -2.80 -12.03
N GLU A 72 -14.77 -2.61 -12.88
CA GLU A 72 -15.33 -3.70 -13.69
C GLU A 72 -14.36 -4.15 -14.80
N GLU A 73 -13.74 -3.19 -15.50
CA GLU A 73 -12.72 -3.47 -16.53
C GLU A 73 -11.54 -4.24 -15.93
N MET A 74 -11.04 -3.79 -14.78
CA MET A 74 -9.96 -4.46 -14.07
C MET A 74 -10.35 -5.88 -13.63
N ARG A 75 -11.59 -6.12 -13.18
CA ARG A 75 -12.07 -7.46 -12.84
C ARG A 75 -12.08 -8.38 -14.07
N SER A 76 -12.59 -7.88 -15.19
CA SER A 76 -12.58 -8.63 -16.45
C SER A 76 -11.16 -8.99 -16.89
N ASP A 77 -10.24 -8.04 -16.83
CA ASP A 77 -8.83 -8.26 -17.17
C ASP A 77 -8.16 -9.27 -16.24
N ILE A 78 -8.45 -9.23 -14.94
CA ILE A 78 -7.96 -10.21 -13.97
C ILE A 78 -8.43 -11.63 -14.34
N ASP A 79 -9.69 -11.80 -14.75
CA ASP A 79 -10.21 -13.11 -15.14
C ASP A 79 -9.60 -13.61 -16.47
N VAL A 80 -9.37 -12.69 -17.41
CA VAL A 80 -8.61 -12.98 -18.64
C VAL A 80 -7.17 -13.39 -18.33
N ILE A 81 -6.48 -12.70 -17.42
CA ILE A 81 -5.11 -13.02 -17.02
C ILE A 81 -5.06 -14.37 -16.29
N LYS A 82 -6.01 -14.65 -15.39
CA LYS A 82 -6.10 -15.93 -14.68
C LYS A 82 -6.35 -17.10 -15.64
N SER A 83 -7.23 -16.93 -16.62
CA SER A 83 -7.53 -17.96 -17.63
C SER A 83 -6.39 -18.18 -18.61
N ARG A 84 -5.62 -17.13 -18.91
CA ARG A 84 -4.44 -17.18 -19.79
C ARG A 84 -3.13 -17.45 -19.06
N ALA A 85 -3.15 -17.66 -17.74
CA ALA A 85 -1.95 -17.73 -16.92
C ALA A 85 -0.95 -18.74 -17.50
N VAL A 86 0.06 -18.22 -18.19
CA VAL A 86 1.20 -18.98 -18.66
C VAL A 86 2.01 -19.31 -17.42
N VAL A 87 1.80 -20.52 -16.89
CA VAL A 87 2.40 -21.02 -15.64
C VAL A 87 3.93 -21.11 -15.73
N THR A 88 4.51 -20.90 -16.91
CA THR A 88 5.94 -20.98 -17.16
C THR A 88 6.54 -19.57 -17.18
N CYS A 89 7.22 -19.20 -16.09
CA CYS A 89 8.15 -18.08 -16.10
C CYS A 89 9.18 -18.32 -17.23
N PRO A 90 9.31 -17.42 -18.22
CA PRO A 90 10.26 -17.60 -19.33
C PRO A 90 11.73 -17.66 -18.86
N PHE A 91 11.99 -17.29 -17.61
CA PHE A 91 13.30 -17.30 -16.98
C PHE A 91 13.51 -18.47 -15.97
N SER A 92 12.54 -19.37 -15.79
CA SER A 92 12.67 -20.46 -14.80
C SER A 92 13.74 -21.50 -15.16
N HIS A 93 14.13 -21.60 -16.43
CA HIS A 93 15.12 -22.56 -16.92
C HIS A 93 16.59 -22.09 -16.78
N GLY A 94 16.86 -20.93 -16.17
CA GLY A 94 18.20 -20.33 -16.10
C GLY A 94 19.19 -20.94 -15.08
N LYS A 95 18.86 -22.04 -14.40
CA LYS A 95 19.74 -22.66 -13.37
C LYS A 95 19.92 -24.18 -13.52
N SER A 96 20.02 -24.69 -14.74
CA SER A 96 20.48 -26.08 -14.99
C SER A 96 21.91 -26.17 -15.56
N GLY A 97 22.65 -25.06 -15.64
CA GLY A 97 24.05 -25.02 -16.08
C GLY A 97 25.05 -25.21 -14.95
N GLY A 98 24.91 -26.25 -14.14
CA GLY A 98 26.00 -26.76 -13.32
C GLY A 98 26.75 -27.83 -14.12
N PHE A 99 27.88 -27.48 -14.74
CA PHE A 99 28.80 -28.47 -15.31
C PHE A 99 30.25 -28.07 -15.06
N ARG A 100 30.85 -28.81 -14.13
CA ARG A 100 32.28 -28.98 -13.83
C ARG A 100 33.06 -27.78 -13.28
#